data_AF-A0A941N0T2-F1
#
_entry.id   AF-A0A941N0T2-F1
#
_cell.length_a   1.000
_cell.length_b   1.000
_cell.length_c   1.000
_cell.angle_alpha   90.00
_cell.angle_beta   90.00
_cell.angle_gamma   90.00
#
_symmetry.space_group_name_H-M   'P 1'
#
loop_
_entity.id
_entity.type
_entity.pdbx_description
1 polymer ?
#
loop_
_entity_poly.entity_id
_entity_poly.type
_entity_poly.pdbx_seq_one_letter_code
_entity_poly.pdbx_strand_id
1 'polypeptide(L)'
;MTNASAASTAGPFQYFRGYPARFEEARRQSLTGAWGCCGPVLLISLGCVGFSAWALCQTWGTWELVAVLGFVTWTVLVGSSLIAQVNVAWQTSIVPYFQSEIGGIESFASGYAVARACQSLDALAAELGLLPLSAFGFNDDWAGEQLVWHAPAEGLATCQGLLAALADRPGALPGQERVIRELRRIAAALQKAHEKKIPFCLLLRVGDGTNAMEWEQRQGTCF
;
A
#
# COMPACT_ATOMS: atom_id res chain seq x y z
N MET A 1 31.92 -21.94 -22.71
CA MET A 1 30.45 -22.13 -22.81
C MET A 1 29.81 -21.05 -21.96
N THR A 2 29.42 -19.96 -22.61
CA THR A 2 28.97 -18.70 -22.02
C THR A 2 27.47 -18.76 -21.75
N ASN A 3 27.07 -18.64 -20.49
CA ASN A 3 25.68 -18.48 -20.09
C ASN A 3 25.20 -17.09 -20.50
N ALA A 4 24.19 -17.06 -21.37
CA ALA A 4 23.44 -15.87 -21.72
C ALA A 4 22.71 -15.35 -20.48
N SER A 5 23.14 -14.19 -20.00
CA SER A 5 22.38 -13.36 -19.08
C SER A 5 21.11 -12.92 -19.79
N ALA A 6 19.96 -13.34 -19.25
CA ALA A 6 18.66 -12.85 -19.65
C ALA A 6 18.58 -11.35 -19.29
N ALA A 7 18.83 -10.51 -20.28
CA ALA A 7 18.55 -9.08 -20.20
C ALA A 7 17.04 -8.90 -20.06
N SER A 8 16.62 -8.60 -18.82
CA SER A 8 15.30 -8.08 -18.51
C SER A 8 15.10 -6.77 -19.27
N THR A 9 14.13 -6.78 -20.18
CA THR A 9 13.59 -5.64 -20.91
C THR A 9 13.09 -4.57 -19.94
N ALA A 10 13.95 -3.62 -19.59
CA ALA A 10 13.57 -2.37 -18.95
C ALA A 10 12.85 -1.50 -19.99
N GLY A 11 11.58 -1.14 -19.72
CA GLY A 11 10.88 -0.09 -20.46
C GLY A 11 11.59 1.27 -20.32
N PRO A 12 11.14 2.30 -21.06
CA PRO A 12 11.85 3.59 -21.21
C PRO A 12 12.00 4.41 -19.92
N PHE A 13 11.44 3.96 -18.80
CA PHE A 13 11.57 4.61 -17.50
C PHE A 13 12.43 3.76 -16.57
N GLN A 14 13.63 4.25 -16.23
CA GLN A 14 14.39 3.70 -15.10
C GLN A 14 13.58 3.94 -13.83
N TYR A 15 12.96 2.89 -13.29
CA TYR A 15 12.21 2.95 -12.05
C TYR A 15 13.11 3.49 -10.92
N PHE A 16 12.73 4.64 -10.36
CA PHE A 16 13.46 5.24 -9.25
C PHE A 16 13.54 4.28 -8.06
N ARG A 17 14.66 4.33 -7.34
CA ARG A 17 14.86 3.60 -6.07
C ARG A 17 13.76 4.03 -5.11
N GLY A 18 12.70 3.24 -4.98
CA GLY A 18 11.46 3.77 -4.40
C GLY A 18 10.18 3.07 -4.81
N TYR A 19 10.17 2.43 -5.97
CA TYR A 19 8.92 2.02 -6.64
C TYR A 19 8.03 1.05 -5.82
N PRO A 20 6.69 1.24 -5.76
CA PRO A 20 5.79 0.38 -4.98
C PRO A 20 5.92 -1.13 -5.27
N ALA A 21 6.20 -1.49 -6.52
CA ALA A 21 6.39 -2.89 -6.94
C ALA A 21 7.51 -3.62 -6.16
N ARG A 22 8.57 -2.92 -5.71
CA ARG A 22 9.63 -3.52 -4.88
C ARG A 22 9.08 -4.04 -3.55
N PHE A 23 8.10 -3.33 -3.00
CA PHE A 23 7.43 -3.73 -1.77
C PHE A 23 6.39 -4.82 -2.01
N GLU A 24 5.85 -4.96 -3.22
CA GLU A 24 5.02 -6.12 -3.57
C GLU A 24 5.85 -7.40 -3.67
N GLU A 25 7.07 -7.33 -4.22
CA GLU A 25 8.02 -8.45 -4.21
C GLU A 25 8.50 -8.79 -2.81
N ALA A 26 8.89 -7.77 -2.02
CA ALA A 26 9.23 -7.94 -0.60
C ALA A 26 8.04 -8.49 0.20
N ARG A 27 6.80 -8.11 -0.13
CA ARG A 27 5.56 -8.65 0.45
C ARG A 27 5.33 -10.10 0.07
N ARG A 28 5.61 -10.52 -1.17
CA ARG A 28 5.52 -11.95 -1.56
C ARG A 28 6.56 -12.79 -0.79
N GLN A 29 7.76 -12.24 -0.61
CA GLN A 29 8.83 -12.88 0.17
C GLN A 29 8.56 -12.84 1.69
N SER A 30 7.91 -11.80 2.21
CA SER A 30 7.54 -11.72 3.63
C SER A 30 6.27 -12.50 3.94
N LEU A 31 5.33 -12.66 3.00
CA LEU A 31 4.17 -13.54 3.14
C LEU A 31 4.58 -15.01 3.19
N THR A 32 5.63 -15.40 2.46
CA THR A 32 6.24 -16.74 2.62
C THR A 32 6.93 -16.88 3.98
N GLY A 33 7.53 -15.80 4.52
CA GLY A 33 8.00 -15.74 5.91
C GLY A 33 6.87 -15.73 6.97
N ALA A 34 5.75 -15.08 6.69
CA ALA A 34 4.57 -15.01 7.57
C ALA A 34 3.83 -16.35 7.58
N TRP A 35 3.83 -17.10 6.47
CA TRP A 35 3.51 -18.53 6.46
C TRP A 35 4.46 -19.33 7.37
N GLY A 36 5.71 -18.91 7.53
CA GLY A 36 6.63 -19.48 8.52
C GLY A 36 6.21 -19.27 9.98
N CYS A 37 5.53 -18.17 10.32
CA CYS A 37 5.07 -17.87 11.68
C CYS A 37 3.61 -18.30 11.94
N CYS A 38 2.71 -18.11 10.97
CA CYS A 38 1.30 -18.46 11.05
C CYS A 38 1.03 -19.92 10.65
N GLY A 39 1.88 -20.51 9.81
CA GLY A 39 1.80 -21.92 9.40
C GLY A 39 1.86 -22.88 10.59
N PRO A 40 2.80 -22.73 11.55
CA PRO A 40 2.82 -23.52 12.76
C PRO A 40 1.55 -23.36 13.61
N VAL A 41 1.02 -22.15 13.76
CA VAL A 41 -0.23 -21.89 14.52
C VAL A 41 -1.42 -22.57 13.84
N LEU A 42 -1.50 -22.50 12.50
CA LEU A 42 -2.51 -23.19 11.71
C LEU A 42 -2.36 -24.71 11.75
N LEU A 43 -1.12 -25.23 11.74
CA LEU A 43 -0.84 -26.67 11.86
C LEU A 43 -1.16 -27.19 13.25
N ILE A 44 -0.85 -26.43 14.31
CA ILE A 44 -1.19 -26.77 15.69
C ILE A 44 -2.71 -26.75 15.86
N SER A 45 -3.42 -25.75 15.33
CA SER A 45 -4.88 -25.72 15.38
C SER A 45 -5.52 -26.85 14.56
N LEU A 46 -5.02 -27.15 13.36
CA LEU A 46 -5.41 -28.35 12.58
C LEU A 46 -5.12 -29.66 13.33
N GLY A 47 -3.99 -29.75 14.00
CA GLY A 47 -3.62 -30.89 14.84
C GLY A 47 -4.57 -31.06 16.04
N CYS A 48 -4.93 -29.96 16.71
CA CYS A 48 -5.92 -29.95 17.78
C CYS A 48 -7.32 -30.30 17.25
N VAL A 49 -7.69 -29.89 16.03
CA VAL A 49 -8.94 -30.29 15.37
C VAL A 49 -8.94 -31.78 15.06
N GLY A 50 -7.85 -32.30 14.49
CA GLY A 50 -7.71 -33.73 14.19
C GLY A 50 -7.71 -34.61 15.44
N PHE A 51 -7.02 -34.17 16.50
CA PHE A 51 -7.00 -34.85 17.80
C PHE A 51 -8.37 -34.80 18.49
N SER A 52 -9.04 -33.64 18.47
CA SER A 52 -10.41 -33.51 18.96
C SER A 52 -11.34 -34.43 18.18
N ALA A 53 -11.33 -34.42 16.85
CA ALA A 53 -12.16 -35.30 16.03
C ALA A 53 -11.88 -36.79 16.28
N TRP A 54 -10.62 -37.19 16.46
CA TRP A 54 -10.25 -38.56 16.82
C TRP A 54 -10.75 -38.98 18.21
N ALA A 55 -10.61 -38.10 19.21
CA ALA A 55 -11.13 -38.32 20.55
C ALA A 55 -12.67 -38.37 20.56
N LEU A 56 -13.33 -37.61 19.68
CA LEU A 56 -14.78 -37.59 19.50
C LEU A 56 -15.33 -38.83 18.79
N CYS A 57 -14.54 -39.55 18.00
CA CYS A 57 -14.98 -40.86 17.49
C CYS A 57 -15.08 -41.93 18.60
N GLN A 58 -14.54 -41.67 19.79
CA GLN A 58 -14.56 -42.59 20.94
C GLN A 58 -15.73 -42.34 21.90
N THR A 59 -16.34 -41.16 21.90
CA THR A 59 -17.45 -40.80 22.79
C THR A 59 -18.66 -40.36 21.95
N TRP A 60 -19.83 -40.98 22.15
CA TRP A 60 -21.03 -40.67 21.34
C TRP A 60 -21.93 -39.67 22.09
N GLY A 61 -21.75 -38.36 21.85
CA GLY A 61 -22.60 -37.30 22.43
C GLY A 61 -22.97 -36.17 21.45
N THR A 62 -24.19 -35.64 21.53
CA THR A 62 -24.69 -34.59 20.60
C THR A 62 -24.11 -33.18 20.84
N TRP A 63 -23.59 -32.90 22.03
CA TRP A 63 -22.97 -31.61 22.38
C TRP A 63 -21.58 -31.41 21.75
N GLU A 64 -21.00 -32.49 21.22
CA GLU A 64 -19.65 -32.53 20.70
C GLU A 64 -19.54 -31.92 19.29
N LEU A 65 -20.57 -32.10 18.45
CA LEU A 65 -20.65 -31.45 17.13
C LEU A 65 -20.68 -29.92 17.26
N VAL A 66 -21.33 -29.41 18.31
CA VAL A 66 -21.39 -27.98 18.61
C VAL A 66 -20.02 -27.44 19.00
N ALA A 67 -19.23 -28.21 19.75
CA ALA A 67 -17.87 -27.84 20.13
C ALA A 67 -16.92 -27.78 18.92
N VAL A 68 -16.97 -28.77 18.03
CA VAL A 68 -16.16 -28.79 16.78
C VAL A 68 -16.52 -27.61 15.89
N LEU A 69 -17.82 -27.38 15.64
CA LEU A 69 -18.28 -26.25 14.83
C LEU A 69 -17.88 -24.91 15.44
N GLY A 70 -18.00 -24.77 16.77
CA GLY A 70 -17.55 -23.59 17.49
C GLY A 70 -16.06 -23.31 17.32
N PHE A 71 -15.22 -24.34 17.42
CA PHE A 71 -13.77 -24.20 17.30
C PHE A 71 -13.30 -23.93 15.86
N VAL A 72 -13.91 -24.58 14.87
CA VAL A 72 -13.63 -24.30 13.45
C VAL A 72 -14.01 -22.86 13.12
N THR A 73 -15.19 -22.41 13.56
CA THR A 73 -15.65 -21.04 13.36
C THR A 73 -14.69 -20.05 14.03
N TRP A 74 -14.27 -20.31 15.28
CA TRP A 74 -13.29 -19.50 15.98
C TRP A 74 -11.95 -19.43 15.25
N THR A 75 -11.44 -20.57 14.76
CA THR A 75 -10.17 -20.63 14.03
C THR A 75 -10.23 -19.85 12.71
N VAL A 76 -11.34 -19.96 11.98
CA VAL A 76 -11.57 -19.19 10.75
C VAL A 76 -11.67 -17.69 11.04
N LEU A 77 -12.38 -17.29 12.09
CA LEU A 77 -12.50 -15.88 12.49
C LEU A 77 -11.16 -15.29 12.94
N VAL A 78 -10.43 -15.98 13.81
CA VAL A 78 -9.12 -15.51 14.29
C VAL A 78 -8.09 -15.53 13.17
N GLY A 79 -8.03 -16.61 12.38
CA GLY A 79 -7.13 -16.72 11.24
C GLY A 79 -7.39 -15.64 10.19
N SER A 80 -8.64 -15.40 9.82
CA SER A 80 -8.99 -14.32 8.88
C SER A 80 -8.69 -12.92 9.45
N SER A 81 -8.91 -12.70 10.75
CA SER A 81 -8.57 -11.44 11.41
C SER A 81 -7.06 -11.17 11.41
N LEU A 82 -6.25 -12.19 11.73
CA LEU A 82 -4.78 -12.08 11.70
C LEU A 82 -4.26 -11.83 10.28
N ILE A 83 -4.79 -12.56 9.28
CA ILE A 83 -4.46 -12.33 7.87
C ILE A 83 -4.86 -10.90 7.44
N ALA A 84 -6.01 -10.40 7.90
CA ALA A 84 -6.45 -9.04 7.62
C ALA A 84 -5.49 -8.01 8.26
N GLN A 85 -5.09 -8.19 9.52
CA GLN A 85 -4.15 -7.29 10.20
C GLN A 85 -2.77 -7.28 9.53
N VAL A 86 -2.24 -8.45 9.16
CA VAL A 86 -0.99 -8.53 8.39
C VAL A 86 -1.16 -7.88 7.02
N ASN A 87 -2.31 -8.05 6.35
CA ASN A 87 -2.54 -7.39 5.08
C ASN A 87 -2.61 -5.87 5.19
N VAL A 88 -3.09 -5.34 6.30
CA VAL A 88 -3.20 -3.90 6.59
C VAL A 88 -1.83 -3.31 6.95
N ALA A 89 -1.07 -3.97 7.83
CA ALA A 89 0.25 -3.52 8.27
C ALA A 89 1.29 -3.43 7.15
N TRP A 90 1.04 -4.07 6.01
CA TRP A 90 1.94 -4.10 4.86
C TRP A 90 1.34 -3.44 3.61
N GLN A 91 0.31 -2.59 3.78
CA GLN A 91 -0.22 -1.78 2.68
C GLN A 91 0.73 -0.65 2.35
N THR A 92 1.16 -0.57 1.10
CA THR A 92 1.93 0.57 0.63
C THR A 92 1.00 1.72 0.24
N SER A 93 1.26 2.92 0.71
CA SER A 93 0.51 4.13 0.35
C SER A 93 1.45 5.20 -0.19
N ILE A 94 1.03 5.86 -1.27
CA ILE A 94 1.71 7.06 -1.77
C ILE A 94 1.01 8.26 -1.15
N VAL A 95 1.75 9.02 -0.33
CA VAL A 95 1.23 10.22 0.33
C VAL A 95 2.02 11.46 -0.06
N PRO A 96 1.36 12.62 -0.20
CA PRO A 96 2.08 13.88 -0.39
C PRO A 96 2.68 14.34 0.93
N TYR A 97 3.96 14.69 0.90
CA TYR A 97 4.72 15.26 2.01
C TYR A 97 5.14 16.68 1.68
N PHE A 98 5.00 17.57 2.65
CA PHE A 98 5.17 19.00 2.45
C PHE A 98 6.30 19.51 3.34
N GLN A 99 7.03 20.50 2.85
CA GLN A 99 8.15 21.08 3.59
C GLN A 99 7.70 21.82 4.86
N SER A 100 6.43 22.22 4.95
CA SER A 100 5.87 22.92 6.10
C SER A 100 4.37 22.69 6.25
N GLU A 101 3.83 23.07 7.42
CA GLU A 101 2.42 22.87 7.78
C GLU A 101 1.44 23.54 6.82
N ILE A 102 0.72 22.71 6.07
CA ILE A 102 -0.38 23.14 5.22
C ILE A 102 -1.69 23.31 6.00
N GLY A 103 -1.91 22.63 7.14
CA GLY A 103 -3.13 22.78 7.94
C GLY A 103 -4.34 22.07 7.29
N GLY A 104 -5.25 21.51 8.08
CA GLY A 104 -6.61 21.12 7.71
C GLY A 104 -6.76 20.08 6.60
N ILE A 105 -5.76 19.22 6.35
CA ILE A 105 -5.85 18.13 5.37
C ILE A 105 -5.21 16.85 5.92
N GLU A 106 -6.03 15.82 6.13
CA GLU A 106 -5.57 14.46 6.43
C GLU A 106 -4.92 13.83 5.18
N SER A 107 -3.68 14.21 4.90
CA SER A 107 -2.90 13.70 3.75
C SER A 107 -2.33 12.30 4.00
N PHE A 108 -2.23 11.88 5.27
CA PHE A 108 -1.49 10.68 5.69
C PHE A 108 -2.30 9.36 5.65
N ALA A 109 -3.63 9.43 5.57
CA ALA A 109 -4.52 8.28 5.70
C ALA A 109 -5.03 7.72 4.34
N SER A 110 -4.40 8.08 3.21
CA SER A 110 -4.88 7.65 1.89
C SER A 110 -3.75 7.43 0.87
N GLY A 111 -4.04 6.86 -0.29
CA GLY A 111 -3.05 6.66 -1.37
C GLY A 111 -2.66 5.21 -1.63
N TYR A 112 -3.34 4.23 -1.02
CA TYR A 112 -3.12 2.81 -1.29
C TYR A 112 -3.53 2.38 -2.71
N ALA A 113 -4.69 2.83 -3.19
CA ALA A 113 -5.14 2.53 -4.54
C ALA A 113 -4.24 3.21 -5.58
N VAL A 114 -3.77 4.43 -5.28
CA VAL A 114 -2.77 5.12 -6.12
C VAL A 114 -1.45 4.36 -6.14
N ALA A 115 -0.97 3.87 -4.98
CA ALA A 115 0.24 3.06 -4.91
C ALA A 115 0.15 1.77 -5.75
N ARG A 116 -0.97 1.05 -5.67
CA ARG A 116 -1.19 -0.17 -6.46
C ARG A 116 -1.32 0.09 -7.95
N ALA A 117 -1.91 1.21 -8.33
CA ALA A 117 -2.08 1.60 -9.73
C ALA A 117 -0.91 2.42 -10.29
N CYS A 118 0.18 2.61 -9.53
CA CYS A 118 1.24 3.56 -9.86
C CYS A 118 1.84 3.34 -11.26
N GLN A 119 2.09 2.09 -11.67
CA GLN A 119 2.64 1.80 -13.01
C GLN A 119 1.69 2.20 -14.11
N SER A 120 0.42 1.86 -13.95
CA SER A 120 -0.61 2.19 -14.93
C SER A 120 -0.88 3.69 -14.97
N LEU A 121 -0.78 4.39 -13.83
CA LEU A 121 -0.88 5.84 -13.75
C LEU A 121 0.34 6.54 -14.36
N ASP A 122 1.55 6.03 -14.16
CA ASP A 122 2.77 6.56 -14.78
C ASP A 122 2.75 6.35 -16.30
N ALA A 123 2.30 5.19 -16.76
CA ALA A 123 2.11 4.91 -18.19
C ALA A 123 1.06 5.86 -18.79
N LEU A 124 -0.06 6.07 -18.09
CA LEU A 124 -1.09 7.01 -18.51
C LEU A 124 -0.59 8.46 -18.51
N ALA A 125 0.21 8.86 -17.52
CA ALA A 125 0.84 10.18 -17.50
C ALA A 125 1.77 10.37 -18.70
N ALA A 126 2.59 9.37 -19.00
CA ALA A 126 3.48 9.39 -20.16
C ALA A 126 2.72 9.47 -21.50
N GLU A 127 1.60 8.74 -21.64
CA GLU A 127 0.71 8.85 -22.81
C GLU A 127 0.18 10.28 -23.00
N LEU A 128 -0.08 10.99 -21.90
CA LEU A 128 -0.59 12.36 -21.89
C LEU A 128 0.53 13.41 -22.01
N GLY A 129 1.81 13.00 -22.07
CA GLY A 129 2.95 13.91 -22.05
C GLY A 129 3.13 14.65 -20.72
N LEU A 130 2.58 14.12 -19.63
CA LEU A 130 2.71 14.65 -18.27
C LEU A 130 3.90 14.01 -17.55
N LEU A 131 4.38 14.67 -16.49
CA LEU A 131 5.33 14.07 -15.57
C LEU A 131 4.70 12.86 -14.88
N PRO A 132 5.36 11.69 -14.84
CA PRO A 132 4.85 10.54 -14.11
C PRO A 132 4.84 10.82 -12.60
N LEU A 133 3.97 10.16 -11.85
CA LEU A 133 3.88 10.32 -10.40
C LEU A 133 5.20 9.93 -9.73
N SER A 134 5.88 8.92 -10.26
CA SER A 134 7.20 8.49 -9.79
C SER A 134 8.32 9.53 -9.95
N ALA A 135 8.13 10.56 -10.78
CA ALA A 135 9.11 11.65 -10.91
C ALA A 135 9.13 12.58 -9.69
N PHE A 136 8.06 12.63 -8.89
CA PHE A 136 7.97 13.45 -7.68
C PHE A 136 8.58 12.80 -6.44
N GLY A 137 9.31 11.69 -6.65
CA GLY A 137 10.03 10.95 -5.61
C GLY A 137 9.19 9.91 -4.91
N PHE A 138 9.87 8.98 -4.22
CA PHE A 138 9.32 8.04 -3.24
C PHE A 138 10.29 7.85 -2.07
N ASN A 139 11.23 8.78 -1.90
CA ASN A 139 12.26 8.70 -0.89
C ASN A 139 11.66 9.02 0.47
N ASP A 140 12.10 8.33 1.52
CA ASP A 140 11.65 8.58 2.89
C ASP A 140 12.79 9.15 3.76
N ASP A 141 12.61 10.37 4.30
CA ASP A 141 13.57 11.00 5.20
C ASP A 141 13.77 10.20 6.48
N TRP A 142 12.71 9.53 6.94
CA TRP A 142 12.77 8.60 8.07
C TRP A 142 13.70 7.40 7.82
N ALA A 143 13.83 6.97 6.56
CA ALA A 143 14.77 5.94 6.16
C ALA A 143 16.19 6.48 5.90
N GLY A 144 16.43 7.77 6.16
CA GLY A 144 17.70 8.45 5.87
C GLY A 144 17.90 8.76 4.38
N GLU A 145 16.87 8.67 3.56
CA GLU A 145 16.95 8.98 2.13
C GLU A 145 16.81 10.49 1.91
N GLN A 146 17.49 11.03 0.89
CA GLN A 146 17.42 12.45 0.59
C GLN A 146 16.13 12.80 -0.16
N LEU A 147 15.36 13.73 0.38
CA LEU A 147 14.15 14.24 -0.25
C LEU A 147 14.49 15.22 -1.37
N VAL A 148 13.78 15.07 -2.48
CA VAL A 148 13.79 16.04 -3.58
C VAL A 148 12.49 16.80 -3.53
N TRP A 149 12.57 18.12 -3.34
CA TRP A 149 11.40 18.99 -3.24
C TRP A 149 10.98 19.50 -4.62
N HIS A 150 9.69 19.40 -4.91
CA HIS A 150 9.07 19.78 -6.17
C HIS A 150 8.06 20.92 -5.98
N ALA A 151 7.81 21.66 -7.07
CA ALA A 151 6.80 22.71 -7.08
C ALA A 151 5.38 22.09 -7.13
N PRO A 152 4.45 22.48 -6.23
CA PRO A 152 3.09 21.90 -6.20
C PRO A 152 2.30 22.02 -7.49
N ALA A 153 2.60 23.03 -8.30
CA ALA A 153 1.94 23.27 -9.58
C ALA A 153 2.11 22.07 -10.54
N GLU A 154 3.31 21.47 -10.57
CA GLU A 154 3.62 20.34 -11.47
C GLU A 154 2.89 19.06 -11.05
N GLY A 155 2.88 18.79 -9.74
CA GLY A 155 2.13 17.67 -9.17
C GLY A 155 0.63 17.82 -9.36
N LEU A 156 0.11 19.04 -9.17
CA LEU A 156 -1.30 19.35 -9.34
C LEU A 156 -1.74 19.15 -10.80
N ALA A 157 -0.96 19.67 -11.76
CA ALA A 157 -1.23 19.50 -13.19
C ALA A 157 -1.26 18.01 -13.57
N THR A 158 -0.33 17.22 -13.04
CA THR A 158 -0.30 15.76 -13.24
C THR A 158 -1.55 15.09 -12.69
N CYS A 159 -1.93 15.39 -11.45
CA CYS A 159 -3.13 14.81 -10.83
C CYS A 159 -4.41 15.19 -11.58
N GLN A 160 -4.55 16.44 -12.02
CA GLN A 160 -5.70 16.92 -12.79
C GLN A 160 -5.78 16.25 -14.16
N GLY A 161 -4.64 16.12 -14.87
CA GLY A 161 -4.58 15.44 -16.16
C GLY A 161 -4.95 13.95 -16.06
N LEU A 162 -4.45 13.24 -15.04
CA LEU A 162 -4.82 11.86 -14.77
C LEU A 162 -6.31 11.73 -14.42
N LEU A 163 -6.86 12.63 -13.61
CA LEU A 163 -8.29 12.64 -13.28
C LEU A 163 -9.17 12.85 -14.51
N ALA A 164 -8.78 13.74 -15.42
CA ALA A 164 -9.49 13.96 -16.68
C ALA A 164 -9.46 12.71 -17.56
N ALA A 165 -8.27 12.13 -17.75
CA ALA A 165 -8.13 10.92 -18.57
C ALA A 165 -8.89 9.70 -18.00
N LEU A 166 -8.96 9.57 -16.68
CA LEU A 166 -9.76 8.52 -16.04
C LEU A 166 -11.27 8.80 -16.13
N ALA A 167 -11.70 10.06 -16.17
CA ALA A 167 -13.09 10.38 -16.42
C ALA A 167 -13.51 9.99 -17.85
N ASP A 168 -12.62 10.21 -18.83
CA ASP A 168 -12.85 9.89 -20.23
C ASP A 168 -12.73 8.38 -20.55
N ARG A 169 -12.01 7.63 -19.71
CA ARG A 169 -11.77 6.18 -19.86
C ARG A 169 -12.31 5.40 -18.65
N PRO A 170 -13.63 5.22 -18.51
CA PRO A 170 -14.19 4.44 -17.42
C PRO A 170 -13.77 2.97 -17.51
N GLY A 171 -13.24 2.42 -16.42
CA GLY A 171 -12.79 1.04 -16.33
C GLY A 171 -11.37 0.78 -16.83
N ALA A 172 -10.59 1.82 -17.15
CA ALA A 172 -9.19 1.68 -17.58
C ALA A 172 -8.28 1.08 -16.50
N LEU A 173 -8.66 1.23 -15.21
CA LEU A 173 -7.88 0.73 -14.07
C LEU A 173 -8.74 -0.16 -13.14
N PRO A 174 -8.17 -1.24 -12.59
CA PRO A 174 -8.80 -1.99 -11.50
C PRO A 174 -9.06 -1.08 -10.29
N GLY A 175 -10.31 -1.01 -9.83
CA GLY A 175 -10.66 -0.17 -8.67
C GLY A 175 -10.58 1.34 -8.92
N GLN A 176 -10.75 1.76 -10.18
CA GLN A 176 -10.64 3.15 -10.64
C GLN A 176 -11.37 4.18 -9.76
N GLU A 177 -12.57 3.89 -9.26
CA GLU A 177 -13.29 4.82 -8.39
C GLU A 177 -12.52 5.18 -7.11
N ARG A 178 -11.80 4.19 -6.54
CA ARG A 178 -10.96 4.40 -5.36
C ARG A 178 -9.71 5.19 -5.75
N VAL A 179 -9.09 4.89 -6.89
CA VAL A 179 -7.96 5.66 -7.43
C VAL A 179 -8.35 7.13 -7.65
N ILE A 180 -9.49 7.39 -8.30
CA ILE A 180 -10.02 8.75 -8.53
C ILE A 180 -10.22 9.50 -7.21
N ARG A 181 -10.85 8.87 -6.21
CA ARG A 181 -11.08 9.48 -4.90
C ARG A 181 -9.78 9.84 -4.19
N GLU A 182 -8.78 8.97 -4.22
CA GLU A 182 -7.48 9.21 -3.60
C GLU A 182 -6.68 10.28 -4.37
N LEU A 183 -6.66 10.24 -5.71
CA LEU A 183 -6.07 11.28 -6.55
C LEU A 183 -6.70 12.66 -6.31
N ARG A 184 -8.03 12.75 -6.12
CA ARG A 184 -8.69 14.01 -5.77
C ARG A 184 -8.23 14.56 -4.43
N ARG A 185 -7.98 13.71 -3.43
CA ARG A 185 -7.45 14.12 -2.12
C ARG A 185 -6.02 14.65 -2.26
N ILE A 186 -5.18 13.95 -3.03
CA ILE A 186 -3.81 14.39 -3.33
C ILE A 186 -3.86 15.75 -4.07
N ALA A 187 -4.70 15.88 -5.09
CA ALA A 187 -4.87 17.13 -5.83
C ALA A 187 -5.34 18.29 -4.93
N ALA A 188 -6.28 18.04 -4.01
CA ALA A 188 -6.72 19.06 -3.05
C ALA A 188 -5.59 19.49 -2.09
N ALA A 189 -4.78 18.53 -1.63
CA ALA A 189 -3.59 18.83 -0.81
C ALA A 189 -2.57 19.66 -1.58
N LEU A 190 -2.29 19.29 -2.83
CA LEU A 190 -1.37 20.01 -3.71
C LEU A 190 -1.88 21.41 -4.08
N GLN A 191 -3.19 21.58 -4.28
CA GLN A 191 -3.80 22.88 -4.50
C GLN A 191 -3.56 23.82 -3.32
N LYS A 192 -3.77 23.34 -2.09
CA LYS A 192 -3.50 24.13 -0.89
C LYS A 192 -2.01 24.44 -0.72
N ALA A 193 -1.14 23.47 -0.99
CA ALA A 193 0.30 23.69 -0.99
C ALA A 193 0.72 24.71 -2.06
N HIS A 194 0.08 24.69 -3.23
CA HIS A 194 0.31 25.66 -4.30
C HIS A 194 -0.07 27.08 -3.86
N GLU A 195 -1.25 27.27 -3.26
CA GLU A 195 -1.71 28.56 -2.72
C GLU A 195 -0.73 29.11 -1.68
N LYS A 196 -0.18 28.24 -0.84
CA LYS A 196 0.81 28.60 0.18
C LYS A 196 2.25 28.62 -0.31
N LYS A 197 2.50 28.25 -1.58
CA LYS A 197 3.84 28.10 -2.19
C LYS A 197 4.77 27.17 -1.38
N ILE A 198 4.23 26.11 -0.80
CA ILE A 198 4.98 25.13 -0.01
C ILE A 198 5.43 23.99 -0.92
N PRO A 199 6.73 23.73 -1.08
CA PRO A 199 7.22 22.60 -1.86
C PRO A 199 6.74 21.26 -1.31
N PHE A 200 6.64 20.26 -2.18
CA PHE A 200 6.17 18.92 -1.84
C PHE A 200 7.05 17.84 -2.46
N CYS A 201 6.96 16.62 -1.92
CA CYS A 201 7.40 15.40 -2.57
C CYS A 201 6.37 14.29 -2.30
N LEU A 202 6.47 13.18 -3.02
CA LEU A 202 5.68 11.98 -2.71
C LEU A 202 6.52 11.03 -1.86
N LEU A 203 5.94 10.53 -0.78
CA LEU A 203 6.52 9.48 0.04
C LEU A 203 5.81 8.17 -0.24
N LEU A 204 6.57 7.08 -0.23
CA LEU A 204 6.01 5.75 -0.20
C LEU A 204 6.09 5.19 1.21
N ARG A 205 4.93 5.07 1.85
CA ARG A 205 4.80 4.52 3.20
C ARG A 205 4.40 3.06 3.15
N VAL A 206 4.80 2.30 4.16
CA VAL A 206 4.37 0.90 4.37
C VAL A 206 3.64 0.83 5.71
N GLY A 207 2.39 0.37 5.66
CA GLY A 207 1.50 0.29 6.81
C GLY A 207 0.50 1.46 6.87
N ASP A 208 -0.51 1.28 7.71
CA ASP A 208 -1.58 2.25 7.98
C ASP A 208 -1.33 3.08 9.25
N GLY A 209 -0.42 2.64 10.11
CA GLY A 209 -0.03 3.33 11.33
C GLY A 209 0.92 4.51 11.06
N THR A 210 0.68 5.61 11.74
CA THR A 210 1.75 6.53 12.13
C THR A 210 1.89 6.40 13.64
N ASN A 211 3.11 6.23 14.15
CA ASN A 211 3.33 6.27 15.60
C ASN A 211 3.62 7.71 16.05
N ALA A 212 3.39 8.02 17.33
CA ALA A 212 3.59 9.38 17.84
C ALA A 212 5.05 9.88 17.70
N MET A 213 6.01 8.97 17.66
CA MET A 213 7.42 9.31 17.45
C MET A 213 7.72 9.71 15.99
N GLU A 214 7.05 9.08 15.03
CA GLU A 214 7.06 9.45 13.61
C GLU A 214 6.41 10.83 13.42
N TRP A 215 5.36 11.14 14.21
CA TRP A 215 4.73 12.47 14.21
C TRP A 215 5.66 13.58 14.69
N GLU A 216 6.46 13.34 15.73
CA GLU A 216 7.36 14.36 16.28
C GLU A 216 8.57 14.68 15.38
N GLN A 217 9.00 13.72 14.56
CA GLN A 217 10.18 13.92 13.69
C GLN A 217 9.84 14.34 12.26
N ARG A 218 8.63 14.02 11.76
CA ARG A 218 8.23 14.40 10.40
C ARG A 218 7.85 15.88 10.36
N GLN A 219 8.33 16.58 9.33
CA GLN A 219 8.08 17.99 9.16
C GLN A 219 6.66 18.24 8.66
N GLY A 220 5.97 19.21 9.26
CA GLY A 220 4.97 20.00 8.55
C GLY A 220 3.67 19.32 8.14
N THR A 221 3.30 18.15 8.66
CA THR A 221 2.24 17.35 8.02
C THR A 221 1.14 16.82 8.93
N CYS A 222 1.20 17.13 10.23
CA CYS A 222 0.30 16.53 11.21
C CYS A 222 -0.96 17.35 11.55
N PHE A 223 -1.18 18.50 10.89
CA PHE A 223 -2.36 19.35 11.13
C PHE A 223 -3.03 19.82 9.86
#